data_AF-A0A8K0N3H3-F1
#
_entry.id   AF-A0A8K0N3H3-F1
#
_cell.length_a   1.000
_cell.length_b   1.000
_cell.length_c   1.000
_cell.angle_alpha   90.00
_cell.angle_beta   90.00
_cell.angle_gamma   90.00
#
_symmetry.space_group_name_H-M   'P 1'
#
loop_
_entity.id
_entity.type
_entity.pdbx_description
1 polymer ?
#
loop_
_entity_poly.entity_id
_entity_poly.type
_entity_poly.pdbx_seq_one_letter_code
_entity_poly.pdbx_strand_id
1 'polypeptide(L)'
;MYFLHFQVYRMDSTVNALAMAKDPEAAFFKRLEGLQPCEVSELKPGTHIFAVYGDNFFKPATYTIEAICARSYEDTTQKLKEIEAQILSKRNDLRQFETEYRKALARFQEVTNRYSEEKQSVDELLKQRDSIHSSFTTVRTVVNASGSASGRSKYSNEEIRSDSPAEDGSIDGKDKSHKKKWFNLNLNRSDKKA
;
A
#
# COMPACT_ATOMS: atom_id res chain seq x y z
N MET A 1 32.94 -1.38 -28.02
CA MET A 1 33.74 -1.22 -26.79
C MET A 1 33.98 0.27 -26.58
N TYR A 2 33.85 0.78 -25.36
CA TYR A 2 34.09 2.18 -25.07
C TYR A 2 35.34 2.30 -24.19
N PHE A 3 36.21 3.26 -24.51
CA PHE A 3 37.41 3.55 -23.73
C PHE A 3 37.19 4.84 -22.96
N LEU A 4 36.45 4.73 -21.86
CA LEU A 4 36.17 5.87 -20.99
C LEU A 4 37.32 6.04 -20.00
N HIS A 5 37.60 7.27 -19.57
CA HIS A 5 38.62 7.57 -18.56
C HIS A 5 38.01 7.76 -17.15
N PHE A 6 36.79 7.25 -16.95
CA PHE A 6 36.07 7.32 -15.68
C PHE A 6 35.26 6.04 -15.45
N GLN A 7 34.95 5.77 -14.19
CA GLN A 7 34.22 4.58 -13.78
C GLN A 7 32.77 4.66 -14.24
N VAL A 8 32.31 3.61 -14.91
CA VAL A 8 30.89 3.35 -15.19
C VAL A 8 30.45 2.07 -14.50
N TYR A 9 29.15 1.93 -14.24
CA TYR A 9 28.62 0.81 -13.49
C TYR A 9 27.64 0.00 -14.34
N ARG A 10 27.63 -1.31 -14.14
CA ARG A 10 26.66 -2.23 -14.72
C ARG A 10 25.76 -2.80 -13.65
N MET A 11 24.51 -3.04 -14.02
CA MET A 11 23.57 -3.76 -13.17
C MET A 11 23.78 -5.26 -13.33
N ASP A 12 24.11 -5.95 -12.25
CA ASP A 12 23.98 -7.40 -12.19
C ASP A 12 22.53 -7.77 -11.87
N SER A 13 21.82 -8.25 -12.89
CA SER A 13 20.41 -8.68 -12.83
C SER A 13 20.19 -9.89 -11.91
N THR A 14 21.23 -10.70 -11.68
CA THR A 14 21.10 -11.99 -10.98
C THR A 14 20.82 -11.84 -9.48
N VAL A 15 21.16 -10.70 -8.88
CA VAL A 15 21.17 -10.50 -7.42
C VAL A 15 19.76 -10.30 -6.83
N ASN A 16 18.75 -9.94 -7.63
CA ASN A 16 17.46 -9.51 -7.10
C ASN A 16 16.31 -10.53 -7.21
N ALA A 17 16.29 -11.42 -8.20
CA ALA A 17 15.08 -12.19 -8.55
C ALA A 17 14.49 -13.04 -7.40
N LEU A 18 15.32 -13.71 -6.60
CA LEU A 18 14.85 -14.57 -5.49
C LEU A 18 14.36 -13.78 -4.26
N ALA A 19 14.96 -12.62 -3.98
CA ALA A 19 14.53 -11.76 -2.89
C ALA A 19 13.20 -11.05 -3.21
N MET A 20 13.00 -10.68 -4.48
CA MET A 20 11.76 -10.01 -4.94
C MET A 20 10.50 -10.88 -4.80
N ALA A 21 10.64 -12.21 -4.80
CA ALA A 21 9.49 -13.11 -4.69
C ALA A 21 8.93 -13.21 -3.26
N LYS A 22 9.72 -12.90 -2.23
CA LYS A 22 9.30 -12.98 -0.82
C LYS A 22 8.87 -11.64 -0.23
N ASP A 23 9.46 -10.55 -0.71
CA ASP A 23 9.23 -9.20 -0.20
C ASP A 23 9.28 -8.20 -1.38
N PRO A 24 8.11 -7.79 -1.91
CA PRO A 24 8.05 -6.85 -3.03
C PRO A 24 8.54 -5.44 -2.66
N GLU A 25 8.61 -5.09 -1.38
CA GLU A 25 9.16 -3.81 -0.92
C GLU A 25 10.69 -3.88 -0.89
N ALA A 26 11.26 -5.02 -0.48
CA ALA A 26 12.71 -5.26 -0.57
C ALA A 26 13.23 -5.21 -2.01
N ALA A 27 12.41 -5.57 -2.99
CA ALA A 27 12.73 -5.45 -4.42
C ALA A 27 13.10 -4.01 -4.82
N PHE A 28 12.38 -3.03 -4.27
CA PHE A 28 12.62 -1.62 -4.54
C PHE A 28 13.94 -1.15 -3.89
N PHE A 29 14.13 -1.45 -2.60
CA PHE A 29 15.31 -1.02 -1.86
C PHE A 29 16.62 -1.62 -2.39
N LYS A 30 16.58 -2.88 -2.87
CA LYS A 30 17.74 -3.58 -3.42
C LYS A 30 17.96 -3.35 -4.91
N ARG A 31 17.16 -2.51 -5.55
CA ARG A 31 17.22 -2.29 -7.01
C ARG A 31 18.58 -1.79 -7.49
N LEU A 32 19.32 -1.05 -6.66
CA LEU A 32 20.65 -0.52 -6.98
C LEU A 32 21.79 -1.29 -6.30
N GLU A 33 21.50 -2.40 -5.61
CA GLU A 33 22.52 -3.16 -4.87
C GLU A 33 23.47 -3.95 -5.80
N GLY A 34 22.96 -4.39 -6.95
CA GLY A 34 23.72 -5.09 -7.98
C GLY A 34 24.62 -4.19 -8.85
N LEU A 35 24.77 -2.90 -8.53
CA LEU A 35 25.70 -2.02 -9.23
C LEU A 35 27.14 -2.47 -8.99
N GLN A 36 27.77 -2.98 -10.05
CA GLN A 36 29.17 -3.35 -10.08
C GLN A 36 29.96 -2.40 -10.98
N PRO A 37 31.18 -2.02 -10.58
CA PRO A 37 32.11 -1.33 -11.48
C PRO A 37 32.30 -2.14 -12.76
N CYS A 38 32.12 -1.50 -13.91
CA CYS A 38 32.57 -2.08 -15.17
C CYS A 38 34.09 -2.08 -15.21
N GLU A 39 34.67 -3.09 -15.86
CA GLU A 39 36.05 -2.99 -16.31
C GLU A 39 36.13 -1.93 -17.41
N VAL A 40 36.65 -0.76 -17.04
CA VAL A 40 36.88 0.33 -18.00
C VAL A 40 38.33 0.27 -18.44
N SER A 41 38.55 0.09 -19.74
CA SER A 41 39.88 0.22 -20.33
C SER A 41 40.07 1.65 -20.78
N GLU A 42 40.94 2.39 -20.12
CA GLU A 42 41.36 3.71 -20.61
C GLU A 42 42.40 3.53 -21.72
N LEU A 43 42.21 4.21 -22.85
CA LEU A 43 43.17 4.17 -23.96
C LEU A 43 44.29 5.18 -23.69
N LYS A 44 45.44 4.70 -23.21
CA LYS A 44 46.63 5.54 -22.99
C LYS A 44 47.20 6.08 -24.30
N PRO A 45 47.92 7.21 -24.31
CA PRO A 45 48.64 7.66 -25.50
C PRO A 45 49.62 6.57 -25.98
N GLY A 46 49.59 6.25 -27.27
CA GLY A 46 50.46 5.24 -27.87
C GLY A 46 49.81 4.46 -29.01
N THR A 47 50.55 3.48 -29.53
CA THR A 47 50.06 2.56 -30.57
C THR A 47 49.28 1.42 -29.92
N HIS A 48 48.05 1.20 -30.39
CA HIS A 48 47.17 0.13 -29.94
C HIS A 48 46.87 -0.84 -31.07
N ILE A 49 46.77 -2.12 -30.74
CA ILE A 49 46.40 -3.18 -31.69
C ILE A 49 45.01 -3.65 -31.33
N PHE A 50 44.08 -3.51 -32.29
CA PHE A 50 42.74 -4.08 -32.18
C PHE A 50 42.68 -5.33 -33.06
N ALA A 51 42.30 -6.45 -32.47
CA ALA A 51 42.13 -7.73 -33.16
C ALA A 51 40.69 -8.19 -33.07
N VAL A 52 40.15 -8.71 -34.17
CA VAL A 52 38.81 -9.32 -34.21
C VAL A 52 39.00 -10.83 -34.13
N TYR A 53 38.46 -11.44 -33.07
CA TYR A 53 38.49 -12.90 -32.94
C TYR A 53 37.41 -13.52 -33.84
N GLY A 54 37.84 -14.34 -34.80
CA GLY A 54 36.96 -15.07 -35.70
C GLY A 54 36.79 -16.52 -35.27
N ASP A 55 35.56 -16.92 -34.98
CA ASP A 55 35.18 -18.32 -34.66
C ASP A 55 35.08 -19.19 -35.94
N ASN A 56 34.69 -18.59 -37.06
CA ASN A 56 34.35 -19.31 -38.29
C ASN A 56 35.55 -19.47 -39.23
N PHE A 57 36.27 -20.59 -39.11
CA PHE A 57 37.35 -20.96 -40.04
C PHE A 57 36.84 -21.41 -41.43
N PHE A 58 35.58 -21.83 -41.55
CA PHE A 58 35.05 -22.46 -42.76
C PHE A 58 34.34 -21.50 -43.72
N LYS A 59 34.07 -20.26 -43.30
CA LYS A 59 33.39 -19.25 -44.14
C LYS A 59 34.08 -17.90 -43.99
N PRO A 60 34.44 -17.23 -45.09
CA PRO A 60 34.97 -15.87 -45.02
C PRO A 60 33.91 -14.93 -44.45
N ALA A 61 34.31 -14.11 -43.49
CA ALA A 61 33.48 -13.08 -42.89
C ALA A 61 34.14 -11.71 -43.09
N THR A 62 33.36 -10.73 -43.52
CA THR A 62 33.82 -9.35 -43.70
C THR A 62 33.52 -8.56 -42.44
N TYR A 63 34.54 -7.92 -41.87
CA TYR A 63 34.41 -7.07 -40.69
C TYR A 63 34.81 -5.64 -41.01
N THR A 64 34.07 -4.68 -40.48
CA THR A 64 34.41 -3.25 -40.53
C THR A 64 34.60 -2.76 -39.10
N ILE A 65 35.74 -2.13 -38.82
CA ILE A 65 36.03 -1.51 -37.52
C ILE A 65 35.98 -0.01 -37.71
N GLU A 66 35.14 0.66 -36.93
CA GLU A 66 35.05 2.12 -36.89
C GLU A 66 35.49 2.61 -35.51
N ALA A 67 36.36 3.63 -35.50
CA ALA A 67 36.81 4.28 -34.29
C ALA A 67 36.32 5.74 -34.28
N ILE A 68 35.50 6.08 -33.30
CA ILE A 68 34.92 7.42 -33.17
C ILE A 68 35.60 8.13 -32.00
N CYS A 69 36.06 9.37 -32.23
CA CYS A 69 36.70 10.16 -31.18
C CYS A 69 35.65 10.70 -30.20
N ALA A 70 35.85 10.47 -28.91
CA ALA A 70 34.92 10.93 -27.87
C ALA A 70 34.86 12.46 -27.70
N ARG A 71 35.79 13.25 -28.28
CA ARG A 71 35.83 14.72 -28.15
C ARG A 71 34.55 15.41 -28.64
N SER A 72 33.85 14.83 -29.61
CA SER A 72 32.55 15.35 -30.07
C SER A 72 31.39 15.09 -29.10
N TYR A 73 31.65 14.39 -27.98
CA TYR A 73 30.65 13.95 -27.01
C TYR A 73 30.99 14.41 -25.59
N GLU A 74 31.74 15.49 -25.41
CA GLU A 74 32.15 15.99 -24.09
C GLU A 74 30.94 16.28 -23.18
N ASP A 75 29.92 16.96 -23.70
CA ASP A 75 28.66 17.20 -22.99
C ASP A 75 27.96 15.90 -22.56
N THR A 76 27.89 14.92 -23.47
CA THR A 76 27.27 13.62 -23.19
C THR A 76 28.06 12.82 -22.16
N THR A 77 29.39 12.95 -22.20
CA THR A 77 30.32 12.32 -21.25
C THR A 77 30.13 12.89 -19.85
N GLN A 78 30.04 14.22 -19.73
CA GLN A 78 29.81 14.90 -18.46
C GLN A 78 28.43 14.54 -17.89
N LYS A 79 27.38 14.53 -18.74
CA LYS A 79 26.03 14.07 -18.33
C LYS A 79 26.04 12.63 -17.82
N LEU A 80 26.76 11.73 -18.50
CA LEU A 80 26.86 10.34 -18.07
C LEU A 80 27.55 10.25 -16.69
N LYS A 81 28.64 10.98 -16.49
CA LYS A 81 29.34 11.05 -15.20
C LYS A 81 28.44 11.57 -14.08
N GLU A 82 27.63 12.59 -14.35
CA GLU A 82 26.66 13.13 -13.39
C GLU A 82 25.58 12.12 -13.05
N ILE A 83 25.03 11.41 -14.05
CA ILE A 83 24.03 10.36 -13.84
C ILE A 83 24.61 9.22 -13.00
N GLU A 84 25.83 8.76 -13.30
CA GLU A 84 26.51 7.72 -12.52
C GLU A 84 26.68 8.14 -11.05
N ALA A 85 27.11 9.39 -10.81
CA ALA A 85 27.22 9.93 -9.46
C ALA A 85 25.86 10.01 -8.74
N GLN A 86 24.80 10.43 -9.44
CA GLN A 86 23.44 10.47 -8.88
C GLN A 86 22.91 9.08 -8.55
N ILE A 87 23.16 8.08 -9.41
CA ILE A 87 22.77 6.69 -9.17
C ILE A 87 23.46 6.13 -7.92
N LEU A 88 24.77 6.38 -7.76
CA LEU A 88 25.50 5.98 -6.57
C LEU A 88 25.00 6.69 -5.30
N SER A 89 24.71 7.98 -5.37
CA SER A 89 24.09 8.70 -4.25
C SER A 89 22.74 8.07 -3.89
N LYS A 90 21.89 7.79 -4.89
CA LYS A 90 20.58 7.17 -4.68
C LYS A 90 20.68 5.76 -4.10
N ARG A 91 21.72 4.99 -4.42
CA ARG A 91 22.00 3.70 -3.77
C ARG A 91 22.18 3.87 -2.26
N ASN A 92 22.89 4.91 -1.83
CA ASN A 92 23.09 5.18 -0.41
C ASN A 92 21.82 5.69 0.26
N ASP A 93 21.09 6.59 -0.41
CA ASP A 93 19.80 7.10 0.07
C ASP A 93 18.81 5.94 0.30
N LEU A 94 18.73 4.99 -0.64
CA LEU A 94 17.83 3.83 -0.54
C LEU A 94 18.17 2.94 0.65
N ARG A 95 19.45 2.74 0.98
CA ARG A 95 19.87 1.96 2.14
C ARG A 95 19.45 2.60 3.47
N GLN A 96 19.57 3.92 3.57
CA GLN A 96 19.12 4.65 4.75
C GLN A 96 17.59 4.63 4.84
N PHE A 97 16.91 4.90 3.72
CA PHE A 97 15.46 4.90 3.65
C PHE A 97 14.86 3.53 3.98
N GLU A 98 15.47 2.42 3.55
CA GLU A 98 15.03 1.06 3.91
C GLU A 98 14.96 0.87 5.43
N THR A 99 15.95 1.37 6.15
CA THR A 99 16.02 1.25 7.61
C THR A 99 14.89 2.03 8.28
N GLU A 100 14.66 3.26 7.84
CA GLU A 100 13.57 4.10 8.35
C GLU A 100 12.20 3.51 8.03
N TYR A 101 12.03 3.02 6.80
CA TYR A 101 10.82 2.37 6.33
C TYR A 101 10.47 1.14 7.17
N ARG A 102 11.44 0.24 7.40
CA ARG A 102 11.25 -0.96 8.24
C ARG A 102 10.87 -0.59 9.67
N LYS A 103 11.49 0.45 10.23
CA LYS A 103 11.18 0.95 11.58
C LYS A 103 9.75 1.50 11.65
N ALA A 104 9.33 2.28 10.66
CA ALA A 104 7.97 2.81 10.58
C ALA A 104 6.93 1.68 10.43
N LEU A 105 7.23 0.68 9.58
CA LEU A 105 6.37 -0.48 9.38
C LEU A 105 6.19 -1.29 10.68
N ALA A 106 7.26 -1.52 11.43
CA ALA A 106 7.19 -2.20 12.72
C ALA A 106 6.32 -1.43 13.73
N ARG A 107 6.45 -0.11 13.78
CA ARG A 107 5.60 0.75 14.63
C ARG A 107 4.14 0.72 14.22
N PHE A 108 3.86 0.74 12.92
CA PHE A 108 2.50 0.63 12.40
C PHE A 108 1.86 -0.71 12.80
N GLN A 109 2.60 -1.82 12.67
CA GLN A 109 2.14 -3.15 13.09
C GLN A 109 1.88 -3.21 14.60
N GLU A 110 2.79 -2.67 15.43
CA GLU A 110 2.63 -2.58 16.89
C GLU A 110 1.32 -1.86 17.27
N VAL A 111 1.08 -0.69 16.68
CA VAL A 111 -0.12 0.12 16.97
C VAL A 111 -1.38 -0.57 16.46
N THR A 112 -1.33 -1.22 15.30
CA THR A 112 -2.46 -1.95 14.73
C THR A 112 -2.86 -3.15 15.60
N ASN A 113 -1.87 -3.90 16.08
CA ASN A 113 -2.11 -5.03 16.98
C ASN A 113 -2.73 -4.55 18.30
N ARG A 114 -2.15 -3.51 18.92
CA ARG A 114 -2.70 -2.92 20.14
C ARG A 114 -4.13 -2.44 19.95
N TYR A 115 -4.43 -1.76 18.85
CA TYR A 115 -5.80 -1.34 18.54
C TYR A 115 -6.76 -2.52 18.44
N SER A 116 -6.34 -3.63 17.83
CA SER A 116 -7.17 -4.84 17.73
C SER A 116 -7.45 -5.49 19.09
N GLU A 117 -6.43 -5.54 19.96
CA GLU A 117 -6.54 -6.05 21.33
C GLU A 117 -7.46 -5.18 22.19
N GLU A 118 -7.26 -3.86 22.16
CA GLU A 118 -8.08 -2.90 22.90
C GLU A 118 -9.54 -2.94 22.45
N LYS A 119 -9.77 -3.02 21.13
CA LYS A 119 -11.12 -3.18 20.59
C LYS A 119 -11.80 -4.43 21.13
N GLN A 120 -11.09 -5.57 21.13
CA GLN A 120 -11.63 -6.82 21.65
C GLN A 120 -11.91 -6.74 23.16
N SER A 121 -10.99 -6.17 23.93
CA SER A 121 -11.17 -5.94 25.38
C SER A 121 -12.43 -5.12 25.68
N VAL A 122 -12.64 -4.03 24.93
CA VAL A 122 -13.84 -3.19 25.07
C VAL A 122 -15.12 -3.99 24.73
N ASP A 123 -15.12 -4.75 23.63
CA ASP A 123 -16.26 -5.59 23.24
C ASP A 123 -16.60 -6.64 24.33
N GLU A 124 -15.58 -7.24 24.95
CA GLU A 124 -15.74 -8.20 26.06
C GLU A 124 -16.31 -7.53 27.32
N LEU A 125 -15.80 -6.34 27.69
CA LEU A 125 -16.31 -5.57 28.84
C LEU A 125 -17.77 -5.17 28.63
N LEU A 126 -18.13 -4.71 27.43
CA LEU A 126 -19.52 -4.37 27.09
C LEU A 126 -20.43 -5.59 27.19
N LYS A 127 -19.99 -6.76 26.70
CA LYS A 127 -20.74 -8.01 26.81
C LYS A 127 -20.91 -8.45 28.28
N GLN A 128 -19.87 -8.34 29.11
CA GLN A 128 -19.96 -8.63 30.54
C GLN A 128 -20.94 -7.70 31.25
N ARG A 129 -20.89 -6.39 30.97
CA ARG A 129 -21.84 -5.41 31.48
C ARG A 129 -23.28 -5.78 31.12
N ASP A 130 -23.54 -6.09 29.85
CA ASP A 130 -24.89 -6.41 29.38
C ASP A 130 -25.42 -7.72 30.01
N SER A 131 -24.53 -8.70 30.24
CA SER A 131 -24.85 -9.93 30.97
C SER A 131 -25.23 -9.64 32.43
N ILE A 132 -24.48 -8.78 33.11
CA ILE A 132 -24.77 -8.35 34.49
C ILE A 132 -26.12 -7.63 34.54
N HIS A 133 -26.37 -6.68 33.63
CA HIS A 133 -27.65 -5.97 33.54
C HIS A 133 -28.84 -6.93 33.31
N SER A 134 -28.65 -7.93 32.46
CA SER A 134 -29.67 -8.95 32.22
C SER A 134 -29.99 -9.76 33.48
N SER A 135 -28.99 -10.05 34.32
CA SER A 135 -29.20 -10.80 35.57
C SER A 135 -30.10 -10.06 36.58
N PHE A 136 -29.99 -8.72 36.68
CA PHE A 136 -30.88 -7.89 37.51
C PHE A 136 -32.31 -7.82 36.99
N THR A 137 -32.52 -8.12 35.71
CA THR A 137 -33.84 -8.04 35.06
C THR A 137 -34.56 -9.41 35.09
N THR A 138 -33.89 -10.49 35.50
CA THR A 138 -34.40 -11.87 35.34
C THR A 138 -35.18 -12.41 36.55
N VAL A 139 -35.26 -11.74 37.71
CA VAL A 139 -36.01 -12.22 38.90
C VAL A 139 -36.61 -11.01 39.66
N ARG A 140 -37.93 -10.79 39.88
CA ARG A 140 -39.10 -11.67 40.10
C ARG A 140 -40.36 -11.20 39.35
N THR A 141 -40.91 -12.03 38.46
CA THR A 141 -42.38 -12.18 38.30
C THR A 141 -42.80 -13.44 39.06
N VAL A 142 -42.76 -13.38 40.39
CA VAL A 142 -43.49 -14.34 41.24
C VAL A 142 -43.71 -13.69 42.61
N VAL A 143 -44.84 -12.98 42.73
CA VAL A 143 -45.77 -13.15 43.85
C VAL A 143 -47.18 -12.68 43.45
N ASN A 144 -48.10 -13.66 43.46
CA ASN A 144 -49.54 -13.63 43.73
C ASN A 144 -50.51 -12.76 42.88
N ALA A 145 -51.28 -13.46 42.04
CA ALA A 145 -52.72 -13.18 41.87
C ALA A 145 -53.48 -14.50 41.61
N SER A 146 -53.71 -15.27 42.68
CA SER A 146 -54.93 -16.06 42.80
C SER A 146 -56.07 -15.05 43.02
N GLY A 147 -56.90 -14.80 42.01
CA GLY A 147 -57.95 -13.78 42.12
C GLY A 147 -58.82 -13.70 40.89
N SER A 148 -59.96 -14.37 41.00
CA SER A 148 -61.10 -14.36 40.10
C SER A 148 -61.57 -12.95 39.64
N ALA A 149 -62.16 -12.94 38.45
CA ALA A 149 -63.30 -12.13 38.01
C ALA A 149 -63.15 -10.62 37.70
N SER A 150 -63.46 -10.34 36.42
CA SER A 150 -64.52 -9.45 35.94
C SER A 150 -64.43 -7.94 36.22
N GLY A 151 -64.37 -7.15 35.13
CA GLY A 151 -64.47 -5.69 35.17
C GLY A 151 -64.77 -5.09 33.79
N ARG A 152 -65.95 -5.39 33.26
CA ARG A 152 -66.57 -4.79 32.08
C ARG A 152 -67.01 -3.35 32.39
N SER A 153 -66.62 -2.36 31.58
CA SER A 153 -67.36 -1.09 31.46
C SER A 153 -67.11 -0.45 30.08
N LYS A 154 -68.03 -0.72 29.15
CA LYS A 154 -68.56 0.30 28.21
C LYS A 154 -69.62 1.06 29.04
N TYR A 155 -70.02 2.32 28.87
CA TYR A 155 -70.41 3.19 27.75
C TYR A 155 -70.44 4.61 28.36
N SER A 156 -70.23 5.73 27.65
CA SER A 156 -71.35 6.52 27.11
C SER A 156 -70.85 7.69 26.25
N ASN A 157 -71.62 7.93 25.20
CA ASN A 157 -71.48 8.86 24.07
C ASN A 157 -72.14 10.23 24.35
N GLU A 158 -71.90 11.17 23.43
CA GLU A 158 -72.57 12.47 23.15
C GLU A 158 -71.95 13.72 23.78
N GLU A 159 -71.81 14.87 23.12
CA GLU A 159 -71.84 15.36 21.72
C GLU A 159 -71.36 16.83 21.86
N ILE A 160 -70.64 17.42 20.90
CA ILE A 160 -70.78 18.83 20.47
C ILE A 160 -69.87 19.07 19.24
N ARG A 161 -70.56 19.49 18.18
CA ARG A 161 -70.20 19.94 16.82
C ARG A 161 -69.16 21.07 16.84
N SER A 162 -68.45 21.51 15.81
CA SER A 162 -68.36 21.42 14.33
C SER A 162 -66.96 22.03 14.02
N ASP A 163 -66.17 21.67 13.01
CA ASP A 163 -66.37 21.93 11.58
C ASP A 163 -65.12 21.40 10.84
N SER A 164 -65.29 20.80 9.66
CA SER A 164 -64.23 20.35 8.72
C SER A 164 -64.27 21.26 7.49
N PRO A 165 -63.23 21.41 6.63
CA PRO A 165 -62.83 20.37 5.64
C PRO A 165 -61.29 20.26 5.42
N ALA A 166 -60.72 19.06 5.28
CA ALA A 166 -60.37 18.39 3.99
C ALA A 166 -59.12 19.03 3.31
N GLU A 167 -58.11 18.37 2.74
CA GLU A 167 -57.91 17.05 2.10
C GLU A 167 -56.42 16.68 2.23
N ASP A 168 -56.07 15.47 2.67
CA ASP A 168 -55.68 14.27 1.89
C ASP A 168 -54.20 14.24 1.44
N GLY A 169 -53.55 13.09 1.64
CA GLY A 169 -52.25 12.80 1.00
C GLY A 169 -51.13 12.18 1.84
N SER A 170 -51.34 10.96 2.36
CA SER A 170 -50.46 9.79 2.12
C SER A 170 -49.01 9.69 2.67
N ILE A 171 -48.72 8.50 3.21
CA ILE A 171 -47.44 7.74 3.26
C ILE A 171 -46.64 7.69 4.58
N ASP A 172 -46.89 6.57 5.28
CA ASP A 172 -46.01 5.63 6.00
C ASP A 172 -44.48 5.84 5.88
N GLY A 173 -43.74 5.75 7.01
CA GLY A 173 -42.31 6.10 7.02
C GLY A 173 -41.50 5.74 8.27
N LYS A 174 -41.66 4.52 8.80
CA LYS A 174 -40.65 3.66 9.44
C LYS A 174 -39.27 4.30 9.75
N ASP A 175 -39.10 4.83 10.96
CA ASP A 175 -37.84 5.40 11.43
C ASP A 175 -36.84 4.29 11.83
N LYS A 176 -35.79 4.09 11.02
CA LYS A 176 -34.62 3.26 11.36
C LYS A 176 -33.38 4.14 11.35
N SER A 177 -32.91 4.47 12.54
CA SER A 177 -31.71 5.28 12.76
C SER A 177 -30.46 4.58 12.21
N HIS A 178 -29.86 5.22 11.21
CA HIS A 178 -28.60 4.79 10.61
C HIS A 178 -27.43 5.04 11.56
N LYS A 179 -26.85 3.96 12.09
CA LYS A 179 -25.49 3.94 12.65
C LYS A 179 -24.50 4.38 11.57
N LYS A 180 -23.95 5.59 11.67
CA LYS A 180 -22.89 6.08 10.78
C LYS A 180 -21.59 5.35 11.11
N LYS A 181 -21.20 4.38 10.26
CA LYS A 181 -19.87 3.75 10.21
C LYS A 181 -18.85 4.82 9.80
N TRP A 182 -17.84 5.08 10.63
CA TRP A 182 -16.87 6.17 10.41
C TRP A 182 -15.51 5.76 9.84
N PHE A 183 -15.34 4.54 9.33
CA PHE A 183 -14.11 4.19 8.61
C PHE A 183 -14.43 3.35 7.38
N ASN A 184 -14.48 4.02 6.23
CA ASN A 184 -14.46 3.41 4.91
C ASN A 184 -13.32 4.09 4.12
N LEU A 185 -12.08 3.62 4.36
CA LEU A 185 -10.97 3.96 3.48
C LEU A 185 -11.05 3.01 2.29
N ASN A 186 -11.91 3.38 1.34
CA ASN A 186 -12.03 2.66 0.09
C ASN A 186 -10.84 3.06 -0.78
N LEU A 187 -9.78 2.22 -0.80
CA LEU A 187 -8.67 2.36 -1.73
C LEU A 187 -9.13 1.91 -3.13
N ASN A 188 -10.10 2.62 -3.71
CA ASN A 188 -10.38 2.56 -5.13
C ASN A 188 -9.30 3.40 -5.83
N ARG A 189 -8.15 2.77 -6.09
CA ARG A 189 -7.21 3.26 -7.10
C ARG A 189 -7.81 2.97 -8.46
N SER A 190 -8.72 3.83 -8.90
CA SER A 190 -9.22 3.87 -10.28
C SER A 190 -8.16 4.49 -11.19
N ASP A 191 -7.70 3.67 -12.11
CA ASP A 191 -7.13 3.91 -13.43
C ASP A 191 -6.95 5.34 -14.02
N LYS A 192 -5.78 5.46 -14.68
CA LYS A 192 -5.51 5.99 -16.04
C LYS A 192 -5.14 7.48 -16.30
N LYS A 193 -3.98 7.56 -16.97
CA LYS A 193 -3.53 8.41 -18.10
C LYS A 193 -2.89 9.78 -17.80
N ALA A 194 -1.60 9.88 -18.15
CA ALA A 194 -1.16 10.54 -19.38
C ALA A 194 0.07 9.78 -19.93
#